data_AF-A0A495X533-F1
#
_entry.id   AF-A0A495X533-F1
#
_cell.length_a   1.000
_cell.length_b   1.000
_cell.length_c   1.000
_cell.angle_alpha   90.00
_cell.angle_beta   90.00
_cell.angle_gamma   90.00
#
_symmetry.space_group_name_H-M   'P 1'
#
loop_
_entity.id
_entity.type
_entity.pdbx_description
1 polymer ?
#
loop_
_entity_poly.entity_id
_entity_poly.type
_entity_poly.pdbx_seq_one_letter_code
_entity_poly.pdbx_strand_id
1 'polypeptide(L)'
;MIKHRRRPVSPFWNYLEARMERAGLSTSDLVRAVGVHRSRLTDWRRGRSVSVETARALAGLFGVPLLEVLVAAGVISADEARAQRLRDAGSVSDDLLLVELRRRLARREQEPG
;
A
#
# COMPACT_ATOMS: atom_id res chain seq x y z
N MET A 1 -7.24 35.97 -20.15
CA MET A 1 -6.13 35.11 -19.65
C MET A 1 -6.67 34.21 -18.55
N ILE A 2 -7.05 32.96 -18.87
CA ILE A 2 -7.65 32.04 -17.89
C ILE A 2 -6.51 31.42 -17.08
N LYS A 3 -6.41 31.77 -15.80
CA LYS A 3 -5.47 31.14 -14.87
C LYS A 3 -5.92 29.69 -14.68
N HIS A 4 -5.22 28.73 -15.28
CA HIS A 4 -5.41 27.32 -14.95
C HIS A 4 -5.07 27.12 -13.48
N ARG A 5 -6.08 27.01 -12.60
CA ARG A 5 -5.88 26.50 -11.23
C ARG A 5 -5.24 25.11 -11.36
N ARG A 6 -4.01 24.95 -10.89
CA ARG A 6 -3.40 23.62 -10.74
C ARG A 6 -4.34 22.79 -9.88
N ARG A 7 -4.88 21.70 -10.44
CA ARG A 7 -5.71 20.77 -9.68
C ARG A 7 -4.85 20.14 -8.57
N PRO A 8 -5.38 19.96 -7.35
CA PRO A 8 -4.68 19.24 -6.31
C PRO A 8 -4.44 17.80 -6.78
N VAL A 9 -3.21 17.33 -6.53
CA VAL A 9 -2.77 15.97 -6.82
C VAL A 9 -3.42 15.02 -5.81
N SER A 10 -3.91 13.87 -6.26
CA SER A 10 -4.63 12.94 -5.38
C SER A 10 -3.72 12.32 -4.30
N PRO A 11 -4.27 11.95 -3.13
CA PRO A 11 -3.51 11.23 -2.10
C PRO A 11 -2.87 9.93 -2.62
N PHE A 12 -3.59 9.20 -3.48
CA PHE A 12 -3.08 7.99 -4.11
C PHE A 12 -1.86 8.27 -4.99
N TRP A 13 -1.85 9.37 -5.73
CA TRP A 13 -0.69 9.74 -6.54
C TRP A 13 0.52 10.09 -5.69
N ASN A 14 0.34 10.85 -4.61
CA ASN A 14 1.42 11.16 -3.67
C ASN A 14 2.01 9.87 -3.05
N TYR A 15 1.15 8.91 -2.71
CA TYR A 15 1.56 7.58 -2.26
C TYR A 15 2.44 6.87 -3.30
N LEU A 16 2.01 6.85 -4.57
CA LEU A 16 2.78 6.24 -5.65
C LEU A 16 4.11 6.94 -5.90
N GLU A 17 4.15 8.28 -5.89
CA GLU A 17 5.39 9.05 -6.04
C GLU A 17 6.38 8.70 -4.93
N ALA A 18 5.94 8.69 -3.67
CA ALA A 18 6.81 8.34 -2.55
C ALA A 18 7.31 6.88 -2.61
N ARG A 19 6.53 5.96 -3.18
CA ARG A 19 6.94 4.55 -3.38
C ARG A 19 7.91 4.41 -4.55
N MET A 20 7.65 5.08 -5.67
CA MET A 20 8.54 5.12 -6.83
C MET A 20 9.89 5.74 -6.49
N GLU A 21 9.91 6.87 -5.77
CA GLU A 21 11.14 7.53 -5.33
C GLU A 21 12.01 6.60 -4.47
N ARG A 22 11.41 5.94 -3.47
CA ARG A 22 12.11 4.94 -2.64
C ARG A 22 12.64 3.75 -3.43
N ALA A 23 11.95 3.36 -4.50
CA ALA A 23 12.34 2.25 -5.36
C ALA A 23 13.27 2.67 -6.52
N GLY A 24 13.59 3.97 -6.66
CA GLY A 24 14.35 4.49 -7.81
C GLY A 24 13.64 4.32 -9.16
N LEU A 25 12.31 4.26 -9.16
CA LEU A 25 11.51 4.00 -10.36
C LEU A 25 10.98 5.29 -11.00
N SER A 26 10.96 5.34 -12.33
CA SER A 26 10.26 6.37 -13.08
C SER A 26 8.79 6.00 -13.32
N THR A 27 7.98 6.98 -13.74
CA THR A 27 6.60 6.71 -14.19
C THR A 27 6.52 5.78 -15.41
N SER A 28 7.54 5.76 -16.27
CA SER A 28 7.65 4.79 -17.36
C SER A 28 7.90 3.38 -16.87
N ASP A 29 8.74 3.21 -15.84
CA ASP A 29 9.02 1.91 -15.26
C ASP A 29 7.77 1.36 -14.57
N LEU A 30 7.04 2.22 -13.84
CA LEU A 30 5.75 1.87 -13.25
C LEU A 30 4.76 1.34 -14.29
N VAL A 31 4.58 2.08 -15.39
CA VAL A 31 3.67 1.70 -16.49
C VAL A 31 4.05 0.34 -17.08
N ARG A 32 5.35 0.12 -17.32
CA ARG A 32 5.87 -1.13 -17.88
C ARG A 32 5.68 -2.30 -16.91
N ALA A 33 6.03 -2.12 -15.64
CA ALA A 33 5.98 -3.17 -14.63
C ALA A 33 4.55 -3.57 -14.25
N VAL A 34 3.64 -2.61 -14.20
CA VAL A 34 2.23 -2.83 -13.80
C VAL A 34 1.35 -3.19 -15.01
N GLY A 35 1.84 -2.96 -16.24
CA GLY A 35 1.11 -3.30 -17.46
C GLY A 35 -0.10 -2.39 -17.71
N VAL A 36 0.01 -1.08 -17.44
CA VAL A 36 -1.09 -0.12 -17.60
C VAL A 36 -0.77 0.96 -18.62
N HIS A 37 -1.76 1.49 -19.31
CA HIS A 37 -1.56 2.62 -20.22
C HIS A 37 -1.24 3.93 -19.46
N ARG A 38 -0.42 4.83 -20.04
CA ARG A 38 -0.04 6.12 -19.43
C ARG A 38 -1.21 7.01 -19.03
N SER A 39 -2.35 6.90 -19.73
CA SER A 39 -3.58 7.63 -19.37
C SER A 39 -4.06 7.30 -17.95
N ARG A 40 -3.83 6.07 -17.46
CA ARG A 40 -4.15 5.67 -16.09
C ARG A 40 -3.40 6.51 -15.05
N LEU A 41 -2.15 6.89 -15.32
CA LEU A 41 -1.41 7.77 -14.40
C LEU A 41 -2.07 9.14 -14.26
N THR A 42 -2.61 9.68 -15.36
CA THR A 42 -3.34 10.96 -15.36
C THR A 42 -4.64 10.85 -14.57
N ASP A 43 -5.32 9.71 -14.69
CA ASP A 43 -6.54 9.41 -13.96
C ASP A 43 -6.27 9.32 -12.45
N TRP A 44 -5.20 8.64 -12.06
CA TRP A 44 -4.78 8.51 -10.68
C TRP A 44 -4.38 9.85 -10.08
N ARG A 45 -3.63 10.69 -10.83
CA ARG A 45 -3.34 12.09 -10.45
C ARG A 45 -4.60 12.89 -10.16
N ARG A 46 -5.68 12.63 -10.92
CA ARG A 46 -6.99 13.28 -10.78
C ARG A 46 -7.88 12.65 -9.70
N GLY A 47 -7.42 11.60 -9.02
CA GLY A 47 -8.15 10.94 -7.95
C GLY A 47 -9.10 9.85 -8.41
N ARG A 48 -9.02 9.39 -9.66
CA ARG A 48 -9.71 8.15 -10.04
C ARG A 48 -9.00 6.96 -9.40
N SER A 49 -9.81 6.03 -8.87
CA SER A 49 -9.29 4.84 -8.22
C SER A 49 -8.70 3.82 -9.22
N VAL A 50 -8.10 2.76 -8.69
CA VAL A 50 -7.55 1.62 -9.45
C VAL A 50 -8.48 0.42 -9.40
N SER A 51 -8.31 -0.53 -10.32
CA SER A 51 -8.89 -1.87 -10.13
C SER A 51 -8.09 -2.64 -9.07
N VAL A 52 -8.72 -3.64 -8.46
CA VAL A 52 -8.07 -4.55 -7.50
C VAL A 52 -6.89 -5.31 -8.14
N GLU A 53 -7.01 -5.67 -9.42
CA GLU A 53 -5.93 -6.30 -10.17
C GLU A 53 -4.70 -5.40 -10.28
N THR A 54 -4.89 -4.13 -10.68
CA THR A 54 -3.80 -3.16 -10.70
C THR A 54 -3.23 -2.90 -9.31
N ALA A 55 -4.08 -2.84 -8.28
CA ALA A 55 -3.63 -2.71 -6.89
C ALA A 55 -2.74 -3.89 -6.47
N ARG A 56 -3.06 -5.12 -6.89
CA ARG A 56 -2.25 -6.31 -6.63
C ARG A 56 -0.90 -6.26 -7.35
N ALA A 57 -0.87 -5.83 -8.60
CA ALA A 57 0.37 -5.64 -9.34
C ALA A 57 1.27 -4.57 -8.68
N LEU A 58 0.69 -3.44 -8.25
CA LEU A 58 1.40 -2.39 -7.50
C LEU A 58 1.93 -2.91 -6.15
N ALA A 59 1.13 -3.69 -5.43
CA ALA A 59 1.54 -4.30 -4.17
C ALA A 59 2.74 -5.24 -4.36
N GLY A 60 2.71 -6.07 -5.41
CA GLY A 60 3.83 -6.92 -5.79
C GLY A 60 5.08 -6.14 -6.18
N LEU A 61 4.93 -5.10 -7.00
CA LEU A 61 6.03 -4.25 -7.44
C LEU A 61 6.75 -3.58 -6.26
N PHE A 62 6.00 -3.07 -5.29
CA PHE A 62 6.57 -2.34 -4.14
C PHE A 62 6.88 -3.22 -2.92
N GLY A 63 6.53 -4.52 -2.95
CA GLY A 63 6.72 -5.42 -1.82
C GLY A 63 5.89 -5.03 -0.59
N VAL A 64 4.67 -4.53 -0.80
CA VAL A 64 3.78 -4.04 0.28
C VAL A 64 2.50 -4.87 0.38
N PRO A 65 1.81 -4.86 1.54
CA PRO A 65 0.53 -5.53 1.66
C PRO A 65 -0.53 -4.94 0.71
N LEU A 66 -1.32 -5.79 0.04
CA LEU A 66 -2.39 -5.36 -0.87
C LEU A 66 -3.38 -4.37 -0.20
N LEU A 67 -3.77 -4.64 1.05
CA LEU A 67 -4.67 -3.77 1.80
C LEU A 67 -4.12 -2.34 1.93
N GLU A 68 -2.81 -2.16 2.01
CA GLU A 68 -2.19 -0.83 2.08
C GLU A 68 -2.43 -0.04 0.78
N VAL A 69 -2.24 -0.69 -0.38
CA VAL A 69 -2.46 -0.08 -1.70
C VAL A 69 -3.94 0.24 -1.91
N LEU A 70 -4.84 -0.66 -1.50
CA LEU A 70 -6.29 -0.45 -1.61
C LEU A 70 -6.77 0.72 -0.73
N VAL A 71 -6.20 0.89 0.47
CA VAL A 71 -6.45 2.05 1.32
C VAL A 71 -5.93 3.33 0.67
N ALA A 72 -4.68 3.32 0.18
CA ALA A 72 -4.10 4.48 -0.48
C ALA A 72 -4.90 4.90 -1.73
N ALA A 73 -5.48 3.94 -2.44
CA ALA A 73 -6.33 4.16 -3.60
C ALA A 73 -7.79 4.55 -3.27
N GLY A 74 -8.15 4.57 -1.99
CA GLY A 74 -9.52 4.86 -1.52
C GLY A 74 -10.55 3.80 -1.92
N VAL A 75 -10.12 2.56 -2.23
CA VAL A 75 -11.01 1.44 -2.55
C VAL A 75 -11.66 0.90 -1.27
N ILE A 76 -10.89 0.87 -0.18
CA ILE A 76 -11.35 0.54 1.17
C ILE A 76 -10.86 1.62 2.14
N SER A 77 -11.54 1.77 3.25
CA SER A 77 -11.13 2.62 4.36
C SER A 77 -10.00 1.96 5.18
N ALA A 78 -9.27 2.80 5.94
CA ALA A 78 -8.28 2.31 6.89
C ALA A 78 -8.90 1.45 7.99
N ASP A 79 -10.14 1.76 8.40
CA ASP A 79 -10.88 1.02 9.42
C ASP A 79 -11.27 -0.37 8.94
N GLU A 80 -11.73 -0.51 7.69
CA GLU A 80 -11.99 -1.83 7.08
C GLU A 80 -10.72 -2.68 7.01
N ALA A 81 -9.59 -2.09 6.58
CA ALA A 81 -8.31 -2.78 6.54
C ALA A 81 -7.84 -3.20 7.93
N ARG A 82 -8.08 -2.38 8.96
CA ARG A 82 -7.74 -2.69 10.36
C ARG A 82 -8.64 -3.80 10.92
N ALA A 83 -9.94 -3.73 10.68
CA ALA A 83 -10.89 -4.74 11.10
C ALA A 83 -10.54 -6.12 10.50
N GLN A 84 -10.11 -6.16 9.24
CA GLN A 84 -9.65 -7.40 8.62
C GLN A 84 -8.42 -7.98 9.33
N ARG A 85 -7.39 -7.16 9.60
CA ARG A 85 -6.18 -7.62 10.32
C ARG A 85 -6.49 -8.15 11.73
N LEU A 86 -7.44 -7.53 12.44
CA LEU A 86 -7.86 -7.99 13.76
C LEU A 86 -8.59 -9.35 13.68
N ARG A 87 -9.42 -9.55 12.66
CA ARG A 87 -10.04 -10.87 12.41
C ARG A 87 -8.99 -11.94 12.12
N ASP A 88 -8.00 -11.62 11.28
CA ASP A 88 -6.91 -12.56 10.95
C ASP A 88 -6.07 -12.90 12.19
N ALA A 89 -5.89 -11.97 13.13
CA ALA A 89 -5.24 -12.26 14.40
C ALA A 89 -6.10 -13.15 15.31
N GLY A 90 -7.41 -12.94 15.33
CA GLY A 90 -8.35 -13.74 16.12
C GLY A 90 -8.56 -15.17 15.62
N SER A 91 -8.09 -15.51 14.42
CA SER A 91 -8.12 -16.88 13.88
C SER A 91 -6.86 -17.70 14.20
N VAL A 92 -5.84 -17.08 14.78
CA VAL A 92 -4.63 -17.78 15.26
C VAL A 92 -4.97 -18.51 16.55
N SER A 93 -4.56 -19.78 16.68
CA SER A 93 -4.80 -20.54 17.92
C SER A 93 -4.02 -19.97 19.10
N ASP A 94 -4.60 -20.07 20.29
CA ASP A 94 -3.98 -19.61 21.54
C ASP A 94 -2.61 -20.26 21.78
N ASP A 95 -2.47 -21.55 21.48
CA ASP A 95 -1.19 -22.26 21.62
C ASP A 95 -0.09 -21.65 20.75
N LEU A 96 -0.41 -21.32 19.49
CA LEU A 96 0.55 -20.72 18.56
C LEU A 96 0.91 -19.29 18.99
N LEU A 97 -0.06 -18.53 19.51
CA LEU A 97 0.18 -17.20 20.08
C LEU A 97 1.12 -17.28 21.29
N LEU A 98 0.90 -18.24 22.20
CA LEU A 98 1.75 -18.45 23.37
C LEU A 98 3.19 -18.81 22.96
N VAL A 99 3.36 -19.68 21.97
CA VAL A 99 4.70 -20.01 21.43
C VAL A 99 5.41 -18.78 20.88
N GLU A 100 4.74 -18.00 20.03
CA GLU A 100 5.35 -16.81 19.41
C GLU A 100 5.62 -15.69 20.45
N LEU A 101 4.74 -15.50 21.43
CA LEU A 101 4.96 -14.54 22.53
C LEU A 101 6.18 -14.90 23.38
N ARG A 102 6.31 -16.17 23.78
CA ARG A 102 7.50 -16.66 24.50
C ARG A 102 8.78 -16.40 23.70
N ARG A 103 8.77 -16.70 22.40
CA ARG A 103 9.91 -16.45 21.49
C ARG A 103 10.31 -14.97 21.44
N ARG A 104 9.33 -14.05 21.38
CA ARG A 104 9.59 -12.61 21.32
C ARG A 104 10.15 -12.07 22.64
N LEU A 105 9.62 -12.51 23.77
CA LEU A 105 10.10 -12.11 25.09
C LEU A 105 11.56 -12.54 25.29
N ALA A 106 11.87 -13.80 24.99
CA ALA A 106 13.24 -14.31 25.07
C ALA A 106 14.22 -13.55 24.15
N ARG A 107 13.78 -13.07 22.97
CA ARG A 107 14.62 -12.26 22.08
C ARG A 107 14.88 -10.86 22.66
N ARG A 108 13.88 -10.22 23.26
CA ARG A 108 14.03 -8.89 23.89
C ARG A 108 14.97 -8.92 25.08
N GLU A 109 14.99 -10.00 25.84
CA GLU A 109 15.94 -10.19 26.94
C GLU A 109 17.39 -10.39 26.45
N GLN A 110 17.59 -10.74 25.18
CA GLN A 110 18.91 -11.01 24.58
C GLN A 110 19.47 -9.85 23.74
N GLU A 111 18.70 -8.78 23.49
CA GLU A 111 19.20 -7.55 22.86
C GLU A 111 19.70 -6.61 23.97
N PRO A 112 21.02 -6.45 24.18
CA PRO A 112 21.52 -5.41 25.08
C PRO A 112 21.18 -4.05 24.47
N GLY A 113 20.59 -3.18 25.29
CA GLY A 113 20.20 -1.82 24.90
C GLY A 113 21.37 -0.93 24.51
#